data_AF-A0A840ZI80-F1
#
_entry.id   AF-A0A840ZI80-F1
#
_cell.length_a   1.000
_cell.length_b   1.000
_cell.length_c   1.000
_cell.angle_alpha   90.00
_cell.angle_beta   90.00
_cell.angle_gamma   90.00
#
_symmetry.space_group_name_H-M   'P 1'
#
loop_
_entity.id
_entity.type
_entity.pdbx_description
1 polymer ?
#
loop_
_entity_poly.entity_id
_entity_poly.type
_entity_poly.pdbx_seq_one_letter_code
_entity_poly.pdbx_strand_id
1 'polypeptide(L)' 'MDSGASAHPTEAEFEQDPAAIAGRALLEERLARLTPDQLSAFWEAVGRCFGAPPPEAP' A
#
# COMPACT_ATOMS: atom_id res chain seq x y z
N MET A 1 7.97 35.70 -1.08
CA MET A 1 7.00 35.14 -0.13
C MET A 1 6.99 33.65 -0.40
N ASP A 2 7.80 32.91 0.35
CA ASP A 2 7.86 31.46 0.27
C ASP A 2 6.93 30.93 1.37
N SER A 3 5.76 30.43 0.99
CA SER A 3 4.77 29.93 1.94
C SER A 3 4.25 28.59 1.45
N GLY A 4 4.98 27.55 1.84
CA GLY A 4 4.36 26.35 2.40
C GLY A 4 3.81 25.34 1.40
N ALA A 5 4.62 24.86 0.46
CA ALA A 5 4.40 23.51 -0.05
C ALA A 5 4.73 22.53 1.08
N SER A 6 3.76 21.75 1.54
CA SER A 6 4.02 20.63 2.46
C SER A 6 5.18 19.81 1.89
N ALA A 7 6.23 19.58 2.69
CA ALA A 7 7.39 18.77 2.31
C ALA A 7 7.05 17.28 2.11
N HIS A 8 5.76 16.93 2.13
CA HIS A 8 5.23 15.59 1.92
C HIS A 8 4.62 15.53 0.53
N PRO A 9 5.07 14.60 -0.32
CA PRO A 9 4.45 14.38 -1.62
C PRO A 9 2.97 14.03 -1.42
N THR A 10 2.15 14.52 -2.35
CA THR A 10 0.76 14.05 -2.49
C THR A 10 0.74 12.55 -2.81
N GLU A 11 -0.39 11.89 -2.59
CA GLU A 11 -0.54 10.46 -2.91
C GLU A 11 -0.23 10.18 -4.39
N ALA A 12 -0.71 11.03 -5.30
CA ALA A 12 -0.41 10.92 -6.73
C ALA A 12 1.09 11.06 -7.05
N GLU A 13 1.81 11.94 -6.34
CA GLU A 13 3.27 12.05 -6.49
C GLU A 13 3.99 10.83 -5.91
N PHE A 14 3.49 10.28 -4.80
CA PHE A 14 4.02 9.06 -4.18
C PHE A 14 3.80 7.83 -5.07
N GLU A 15 2.68 7.75 -5.79
CA GLU A 15 2.42 6.67 -6.75
C GLU A 15 3.39 6.66 -7.93
N GLN A 16 3.96 7.82 -8.27
CA GLN A 16 5.01 7.93 -9.30
C GLN A 16 6.42 7.72 -8.74
N ASP A 17 6.58 7.58 -7.41
CA ASP A 17 7.88 7.32 -6.80
C ASP A 17 8.40 5.93 -7.22
N PRO A 18 9.60 5.83 -7.81
CA PRO A 18 10.18 4.55 -8.23
C PRO A 18 10.26 3.51 -7.11
N ALA A 19 10.50 3.94 -5.86
CA ALA A 19 10.53 3.06 -4.70
C ALA A 19 9.13 2.57 -4.32
N ALA A 20 8.10 3.41 -4.44
CA ALA A 20 6.71 3.01 -4.21
C ALA A 20 6.25 1.99 -5.27
N ILE A 21 6.60 2.22 -6.54
CA ILE A 21 6.34 1.30 -7.66
C ILE A 21 7.04 -0.04 -7.42
N ALA A 22 8.34 -0.03 -7.10
CA ALA A 22 9.10 -1.25 -6.83
C ALA A 22 8.56 -2.00 -5.60
N GLY A 23 8.19 -1.27 -4.54
CA GLY A 23 7.58 -1.82 -3.34
C GLY A 23 6.25 -2.50 -3.62
N ARG A 24 5.39 -1.87 -4.43
CA ARG A 24 4.11 -2.43 -4.87
C ARG A 24 4.30 -3.72 -5.65
N ALA A 25 5.18 -3.73 -6.65
CA ALA A 25 5.46 -4.93 -7.44
C ALA A 25 5.95 -6.11 -6.57
N LEU A 26 6.85 -5.84 -5.61
CA LEU A 26 7.34 -6.86 -4.68
C LEU A 26 6.23 -7.37 -3.74
N LEU A 27 5.36 -6.49 -3.27
CA LEU A 27 4.22 -6.85 -2.45
C LEU A 27 3.27 -7.78 -3.24
N GLU A 28 2.89 -7.40 -4.45
CA GLU A 28 2.00 -8.18 -5.32
C GLU A 28 2.58 -9.58 -5.61
N GLU A 29 3.87 -9.70 -5.90
CA GLU A 29 4.54 -10.98 -6.11
C GLU A 29 4.51 -11.89 -4.86
N ARG A 30 4.52 -11.30 -3.66
CA ARG A 30 4.40 -12.05 -2.40
C ARG A 30 2.95 -12.46 -2.15
N LEU A 31 2.00 -11.56 -2.35
CA LEU A 31 0.57 -11.85 -2.17
C LEU A 31 0.11 -12.96 -3.11
N ALA A 32 0.59 -13.00 -4.35
CA ALA A 32 0.30 -14.06 -5.32
C ALA A 32 0.77 -15.47 -4.88
N ARG A 33 1.69 -15.56 -3.93
CA ARG A 33 2.20 -16.83 -3.37
C ARG A 33 1.45 -17.28 -2.12
N LEU A 34 0.58 -16.44 -1.56
CA LEU A 34 -0.17 -16.77 -0.35
C LEU A 34 -1.39 -17.63 -0.67
N THR A 35 -1.76 -18.49 0.28
CA THR A 35 -3.07 -19.15 0.26
C THR A 35 -4.18 -18.15 0.56
N PRO A 36 -5.46 -18.45 0.23
CA PRO A 36 -6.58 -17.57 0.57
C PRO A 36 -6.66 -17.21 2.06
N ASP A 37 -6.43 -18.17 2.95
CA ASP A 37 -6.45 -17.93 4.41
C ASP A 37 -5.31 -17.00 4.85
N GLN A 38 -4.13 -17.15 4.26
CA GLN A 38 -2.98 -16.28 4.54
C GLN A 38 -3.22 -14.85 4.02
N LEU A 39 -3.84 -14.71 2.85
CA LEU A 39 -4.21 -13.41 2.29
C LEU A 39 -5.24 -12.71 3.18
N SER A 40 -6.24 -13.45 3.67
CA SER A 40 -7.23 -12.94 4.63
C SER A 40 -6.57 -12.44 5.92
N ALA A 41 -5.68 -13.26 6.52
CA ALA A 41 -4.95 -12.88 7.73
C ALA A 41 -4.03 -11.67 7.52
N PHE A 42 -3.39 -11.56 6.34
CA PHE A 42 -2.59 -10.40 5.96
C PHE A 42 -3.42 -9.11 5.97
N TRP A 43 -4.55 -9.11 5.28
CA TRP A 43 -5.40 -7.92 5.22
C TRP A 43 -6.07 -7.58 6.55
N GLU A 44 -6.41 -8.58 7.36
CA GLU A 44 -6.87 -8.34 8.74
C GLU A 44 -5.79 -7.62 9.56
N ALA A 45 -4.53 -8.05 9.46
CA ALA A 45 -3.42 -7.40 10.15
C ALA A 45 -3.20 -5.96 9.65
N VAL A 46 -3.23 -5.73 8.33
CA VAL A 46 -3.14 -4.37 7.75
C VAL A 46 -4.27 -3.49 8.28
N GLY A 47 -5.50 -3.99 8.32
CA GLY A 47 -6.65 -3.23 8.82
C GLY A 47 -6.53 -2.88 10.31
N ARG A 48 -6.02 -3.80 11.14
CA ARG A 48 -5.74 -3.51 12.56
C ARG A 48 -4.64 -2.46 12.75
N CYS A 49 -3.64 -2.44 11.88
CA CYS A 49 -2.50 -1.51 12.00
C CYS A 49 -2.79 -0.12 11.44
N PHE A 50 -3.52 -0.02 10.34
CA PHE A 50 -3.67 1.22 9.56
C PHE A 50 -5.12 1.71 9.41
N GLY A 51 -6.11 0.95 9.92
CA GLY A 51 -7.52 1.34 9.90
C GLY A 51 -8.20 1.23 8.53
N ALA A 52 -7.55 0.60 7.54
CA ALA A 52 -8.12 0.40 6.21
C ALA A 52 -8.79 -0.98 6.09
N PRO A 53 -10.00 -1.08 5.49
CA PRO A 53 -10.59 -2.38 5.19
C PRO A 53 -9.74 -3.14 4.14
N PRO A 54 -9.79 -4.48 4.11
CA PRO A 54 -9.22 -5.26 3.01
C PRO A 54 -9.71 -4.73 1.66
N PRO A 55 -8.88 -4.76 0.60
CA PRO A 55 -9.40 -4.53 -0.75
C PRO A 55 -10.47 -5.60 -1.04
N GLU A 56 -11.57 -5.19 -1.65
CA GLU A 56 -12.62 -6.13 -2.04
C GLU A 56 -12.02 -7.16 -3.02
N ALA A 57 -12.22 -8.44 -2.74
CA ALA A 57 -11.79 -9.50 -3.65
C ALA A 57 -12.57 -9.38 -4.97
N PRO A 58 -11.93 -9.62 -6.13
CA PRO A 58 -12.60 -9.58 -7.44
C PRO A 58 -13.70 -10.64 -7.58
#